data_AF-A0A0D5XR40-F1
#
_entry.id   AF-A0A0D5XR40-F1
#
_cell.length_a   1.000
_cell.length_b   1.000
_cell.length_c   1.000
_cell.angle_alpha   90.00
_cell.angle_beta   90.00
_cell.angle_gamma   90.00
#
_symmetry.space_group_name_H-M   'P 1'
#
loop_
_entity.id
_entity.type
_entity.pdbx_description
1 polymer ?
#
loop_
_entity_poly.entity_id
_entity_poly.type
_entity_poly.pdbx_seq_one_letter_code
_entity_poly.pdbx_strand_id
1 'polypeptide(L)' 'MASYEKRGNTWRYRISLGKDAETGKYKYISNSGFKRKSDAKHHA' A
#
# COMPACT_ATOMS: atom_id res chain seq x y z
N MET A 1 -8.49 -3.95 1.73
CA MET A 1 -7.60 -4.68 2.66
C MET A 1 -6.18 -4.17 2.46
N ALA A 2 -5.46 -3.86 3.55
CA ALA A 2 -4.11 -3.31 3.50
C ALA A 2 -3.06 -4.42 3.74
N SER A 3 -2.09 -4.53 2.83
CA SER A 3 -0.97 -5.47 2.92
C SER A 3 0.32 -4.70 3.19
N TYR A 4 1.12 -5.18 4.13
CA TYR A 4 2.41 -4.58 4.51
C TYR A 4 3.53 -5.56 4.25
N GLU A 5 4.50 -5.16 3.44
CA GLU A 5 5.56 -6.04 3.00
C GLU A 5 6.92 -5.37 3.16
N LYS A 6 7.93 -6.15 3.55
CA LYS A 6 9.31 -5.68 3.64
C LYS A 6 10.01 -5.94 2.31
N ARG A 7 10.53 -4.90 1.67
CA ARG A 7 11.28 -4.97 0.41
C ARG A 7 12.73 -4.59 0.67
N GLY A 8 13.56 -5.60 0.93
CA GLY A 8 14.96 -5.40 1.31
C GLY A 8 15.08 -4.66 2.63
N ASN A 9 15.60 -3.43 2.60
CA ASN A 9 15.80 -2.60 3.80
C ASN A 9 14.65 -1.61 4.08
N THR A 10 13.62 -1.59 3.24
CA THR A 10 12.46 -0.69 3.39
C THR A 10 11.16 -1.47 3.48
N TRP A 11 10.13 -0.78 3.96
CA TRP A 11 8.76 -1.26 4.06
C TRP A 11 7.92 -0.57 2.99
N ARG A 12 6.93 -1.31 2.50
CA ARG A 12 5.89 -0.80 1.63
C ARG A 12 4.53 -1.23 2.15
N TYR A 13 3.53 -0.40 1.93
CA TYR A 13 2.14 -0.79 2.08
C TYR A 13 1.45 -0.82 0.71
N ARG A 14 0.43 -1.65 0.60
CA ARG A 14 -0.46 -1.71 -0.56
C ARG A 14 -1.89 -1.86 -0.07
N ILE A 15 -2.76 -0.93 -0.44
CA ILE A 15 -4.17 -0.95 -0.09
C ILE A 15 -4.96 -1.03 -1.37
N SER A 16 -5.74 -2.11 -1.48
CA SER A 16 -6.74 -2.23 -2.54
C SER A 16 -7.91 -1.32 -2.20
N LEU A 17 -8.10 -0.27 -3.01
CA LEU A 17 -9.23 0.66 -2.90
C LEU A 17 -10.52 0.09 -3.50
N GLY A 18 -10.40 -0.99 -4.28
CA GLY A 18 -11.54 -1.65 -4.92
C GLY A 18 -11.60 -1.32 -6.41
N LYS A 19 -12.72 -1.71 -7.04
CA LYS A 19 -12.98 -1.45 -8.45
C LYS A 19 -13.49 -0.02 -8.60
N ASP A 20 -12.81 0.75 -9.42
CA ASP A 20 -13.23 2.08 -9.78
C ASP A 20 -14.49 2.00 -10.65
N ALA A 21 -15.55 2.71 -10.25
CA ALA A 21 -16.83 2.67 -10.94
C ALA A 21 -16.78 3.33 -12.33
N GLU A 22 -15.91 4.32 -12.52
CA GLU A 22 -15.79 5.08 -13.76
C GLU A 22 -14.93 4.35 -14.81
N THR A 23 -13.77 3.82 -14.40
CA THR A 23 -12.84 3.17 -15.34
C THR A 23 -12.98 1.65 -15.39
N GLY A 24 -13.72 1.06 -14.45
CA GLY A 24 -13.85 -0.39 -14.29
C GLY A 24 -12.56 -1.09 -13.86
N LYS A 25 -11.48 -0.35 -13.57
CA LYS A 25 -10.17 -0.90 -13.18
C LYS A 25 -10.06 -0.99 -11.66
N TYR A 26 -9.32 -1.99 -11.18
CA TYR A 26 -8.99 -2.08 -9.76
C TYR A 26 -7.95 -1.01 -9.40
N LYS A 27 -8.33 -0.12 -8.48
CA LYS A 27 -7.43 0.89 -7.92
C LYS A 27 -6.74 0.32 -6.69
N TYR A 28 -5.45 0.58 -6.60
CA TYR A 28 -4.63 0.29 -5.45
C TYR A 28 -3.76 1.50 -5.17
N ILE A 29 -3.67 1.89 -3.90
CA ILE A 29 -2.62 2.79 -3.43
C ILE A 29 -1.48 1.95 -2.88
N SER A 30 -0.27 2.29 -3.25
CA SER A 30 0.92 1.68 -2.68
C SER A 30 1.97 2.74 -2.50
N ASN A 31 2.61 2.73 -1.34
CA ASN A 31 3.75 3.59 -1.07
C ASN A 31 4.88 2.77 -0.46
N SER A 32 6.12 3.17 -0.72
CA SER A 32 7.32 2.44 -0.36
C SER A 32 8.46 3.40 0.00
N GLY A 33 9.43 2.92 0.77
CA GLY A 33 10.56 3.75 1.24
C GLY A 33 10.59 3.95 2.75
N PHE A 34 9.62 3.36 3.45
CA PHE A 34 9.54 3.44 4.90
C PHE A 34 10.67 2.62 5.56
N LYS A 35 11.40 3.19 6.52
CA LYS A 35 12.42 2.42 7.26
C LYS A 35 11.80 1.43 8.25
N ARG A 36 10.56 1.66 8.69
CA ARG A 36 9.87 0.87 9.72
C ARG A 36 8.49 0.44 9.26
N LYS A 37 8.04 -0.74 9.72
CA LYS A 37 6.68 -1.27 9.46
C LYS A 37 5.59 -0.35 10.01
N SER A 38 5.82 0.23 11.18
CA SER A 38 4.86 1.14 11.84
C SER A 38 4.59 2.39 11.00
N ASP A 39 5.62 2.93 10.35
CA ASP A 39 5.52 4.10 9.49
C ASP A 39 4.66 3.80 8.25
N ALA A 40 4.93 2.65 7.62
CA ALA A 40 4.09 2.15 6.53
C ALA A 40 2.64 1.87 6.96
N LYS A 41 2.40 1.51 8.23
CA LYS A 41 1.05 1.30 8.78
C LYS A 41 0.34 2.60 9.12
N HIS A 42 1.07 3.62 9.57
CA HIS A 42 0.50 4.92 9.90
C HIS A 42 0.09 5.71 8.65
N HIS A 43 0.80 5.51 7.54
CA HIS A 43 0.49 6.12 6.25
C HIS A 43 -0.59 5.40 5.42
N ALA A 44 -1.00 4.20 5.84
CA ALA A 44 -1.98 3.37 5.15
C ALA A 44 -3.38 3.57 5.70
#